data_AF-A0A1Q4AB15-F1
#
_entry.id   AF-A0A1Q4AB15-F1
#
_cell.length_a   1.000
_cell.length_b   1.000
_cell.length_c   1.000
_cell.angle_alpha   90.00
_cell.angle_beta   90.00
_cell.angle_gamma   90.00
#
_symmetry.space_group_name_H-M   'P 1'
#
loop_
_entity.id
_entity.type
_entity.pdbx_description
1 polymer ?
#
loop_
_entity_poly.entity_id
_entity_poly.type
_entity_poly.pdbx_seq_one_letter_code
_entity_poly.pdbx_strand_id
1 'polypeptide(L)'
;MAVTGFEFFERDLAVATAGLSPEMVNRAVADFARQEVRRVIAEGIASAKYDRYVNGVAGAPEEAYRAPGAIVYEFLNWTLVINAALDELRRRSPRRSGRYQDSFIVVADQHVVTDFGSIPAGAEVVVLNAQPYTRKMETGGNGRSGLAHVELSGRAIKRRFSGAFTVKSLFLTVASSIDPRVPYILKGQYARQRAAWLANRAAFGKPKFSRDKRRDAGQPITYPALVINAA
;
A
#
# COMPACT_ATOMS: atom_id res chain seq x y z
N MET A 1 13.09 -19.75 -15.75
CA MET A 1 14.23 -20.50 -15.20
C MET A 1 14.41 -20.14 -13.73
N ALA A 2 13.76 -20.90 -12.84
CA ALA A 2 13.93 -20.82 -11.39
C ALA A 2 13.65 -22.23 -10.85
N VAL A 3 14.60 -23.15 -11.03
CA VAL A 3 14.43 -24.58 -10.69
C VAL A 3 15.62 -25.11 -9.87
N THR A 4 16.68 -24.33 -9.66
CA THR A 4 17.94 -24.86 -9.10
C THR A 4 18.00 -24.88 -7.56
N GLY A 5 17.15 -24.15 -6.85
CA GLY A 5 17.21 -24.10 -5.38
C GLY A 5 16.46 -25.26 -4.69
N PHE A 6 15.28 -25.60 -5.19
CA PHE A 6 14.39 -26.59 -4.58
C PHE A 6 14.87 -28.03 -4.79
N GLU A 7 15.36 -28.37 -5.98
CA GLU A 7 15.88 -29.72 -6.27
C GLU A 7 17.10 -30.07 -5.39
N PHE A 8 17.94 -29.08 -5.08
CA PHE A 8 19.07 -29.29 -4.16
C PHE A 8 18.60 -29.54 -2.73
N PHE A 9 17.60 -28.79 -2.26
CA PHE A 9 17.04 -29.00 -0.93
C PHE A 9 16.41 -30.38 -0.76
N GLU A 10 15.62 -30.84 -1.74
CA GLU A 10 15.01 -32.17 -1.71
C GLU A 10 16.06 -33.29 -1.64
N ARG A 11 17.16 -33.13 -2.38
CA ARG A 11 18.26 -34.09 -2.39
C ARG A 11 19.04 -34.11 -1.07
N ASP A 12 19.34 -32.94 -0.51
CA ASP A 12 20.02 -32.82 0.78
C ASP A 12 19.17 -33.37 1.93
N LEU A 13 17.85 -33.11 1.90
CA LEU A 13 16.92 -33.65 2.89
C LEU A 13 16.88 -35.18 2.82
N ALA A 14 16.77 -35.75 1.61
CA ALA A 14 16.73 -37.20 1.41
C ALA A 14 18.00 -37.89 1.93
N VAL A 15 19.18 -37.28 1.71
CA VAL A 15 20.46 -37.78 2.21
C VAL A 15 20.56 -37.65 3.73
N ALA A 16 20.16 -36.51 4.30
CA ALA A 16 20.23 -36.23 5.73
C ALA A 16 19.28 -37.11 6.57
N THR A 17 18.18 -37.58 5.98
CA THR A 17 17.19 -38.43 6.66
C THR A 17 17.36 -39.93 6.42
N ALA A 18 18.43 -40.34 5.72
CA ALA A 18 18.71 -41.75 5.43
C ALA A 18 18.90 -42.55 6.75
N GLY A 19 17.86 -43.27 7.17
CA GLY A 19 17.84 -44.05 8.42
C GLY A 19 16.74 -43.68 9.42
N LEU A 20 15.99 -42.59 9.18
CA LEU A 20 14.80 -42.24 9.96
C LEU A 20 13.52 -42.78 9.32
N SER A 21 12.51 -43.09 10.14
CA SER A 21 11.18 -43.41 9.59
C SER A 21 10.57 -42.17 8.93
N PRO A 22 9.87 -42.31 7.79
CA PRO A 22 9.22 -41.19 7.11
C PRO A 22 8.29 -40.39 8.03
N GLU A 23 7.64 -41.04 8.98
CA GLU A 23 6.74 -40.43 9.96
C GLU A 23 7.51 -39.50 10.91
N MET A 24 8.68 -39.93 11.38
CA MET A 24 9.55 -39.10 12.24
C MET A 24 10.08 -37.89 11.48
N VAL A 25 10.48 -38.06 10.23
CA VAL A 25 10.92 -36.96 9.36
C VAL A 25 9.80 -35.94 9.16
N ASN A 26 8.62 -36.41 8.77
CA ASN A 26 7.49 -35.53 8.51
C ASN A 26 7.09 -34.72 9.75
N ARG A 27 7.08 -35.37 10.93
CA ARG A 27 6.78 -34.71 12.20
C ARG A 27 7.86 -33.68 12.57
N ALA A 28 9.13 -34.03 12.45
CA ALA A 28 10.24 -33.14 12.76
C ALA A 28 10.22 -31.88 11.89
N VAL A 29 9.96 -32.03 10.58
CA VAL A 29 9.84 -30.89 9.66
C VAL A 29 8.66 -29.99 10.02
N ALA A 30 7.48 -30.58 10.32
CA ALA A 30 6.30 -29.81 10.71
C ALA A 30 6.51 -29.05 12.04
N ASP A 31 7.16 -29.69 13.02
CA ASP A 31 7.49 -29.06 14.32
C ASP A 31 8.49 -27.93 14.16
N PHE A 32 9.55 -28.13 13.37
CA PHE A 32 10.54 -27.11 13.05
C PHE A 32 9.91 -25.91 12.33
N ALA A 33 9.10 -26.16 11.30
CA ALA A 33 8.41 -25.13 10.54
C ALA A 33 7.53 -24.24 11.44
N ARG A 34 6.77 -24.83 12.38
CA ARG A 34 5.96 -24.06 13.34
C ARG A 34 6.78 -23.21 14.29
N GLN A 35 7.90 -23.74 14.78
CA GLN A 35 8.77 -23.02 15.69
C GLN A 35 9.40 -21.81 14.99
N GLU A 36 9.91 -22.00 13.78
CA GLU A 36 10.53 -20.92 13.02
C GLU A 36 9.54 -19.81 12.66
N VAL A 37 8.32 -20.14 12.23
CA VAL A 37 7.30 -19.13 11.95
C VAL A 37 6.95 -18.33 13.20
N ARG A 38 6.74 -18.99 14.34
CA ARG A 38 6.48 -18.30 15.61
C ARG A 38 7.65 -17.40 15.99
N ARG A 39 8.89 -17.85 15.78
CA ARG A 39 10.10 -17.08 16.07
C ARG A 39 10.17 -15.81 15.22
N VAL A 40 10.05 -15.92 13.89
CA VAL A 40 10.15 -14.75 13.00
C VAL A 40 9.00 -13.76 13.18
N ILE A 41 7.81 -14.23 13.58
CA ILE A 41 6.69 -13.36 13.96
C ILE A 41 6.98 -12.65 15.29
N ALA A 42 7.47 -13.37 16.31
CA ALA A 42 7.80 -12.81 17.61
C ALA A 42 8.94 -11.77 17.55
N GLU A 43 9.91 -12.00 16.66
CA GLU A 43 11.01 -11.07 16.38
C GLU A 43 10.58 -9.85 15.53
N GLY A 44 9.34 -9.84 15.02
CA GLY A 44 8.82 -8.77 14.16
C GLY A 44 9.42 -8.75 12.75
N ILE A 45 10.11 -9.82 12.34
CA ILE A 45 10.68 -9.98 11.00
C ILE A 45 9.55 -10.26 9.98
N ALA A 46 8.56 -11.05 10.40
CA ALA A 46 7.46 -11.53 9.58
C ALA A 46 6.09 -11.08 10.13
N SER A 47 5.09 -10.99 9.24
CA SER A 47 3.71 -10.71 9.63
C SER A 47 3.07 -11.93 10.31
N ALA A 48 2.22 -11.68 11.31
CA ALA A 48 1.37 -12.71 11.91
C ALA A 48 0.34 -13.28 10.92
N LYS A 49 0.06 -12.56 9.83
CA LYS A 49 -0.74 -13.02 8.70
C LYS A 49 0.17 -13.43 7.56
N TYR A 50 0.05 -14.68 7.13
CA TYR A 50 0.84 -15.27 6.05
C TYR A 50 0.01 -16.31 5.32
N ASP A 51 0.38 -16.57 4.07
CA ASP A 51 -0.12 -17.71 3.31
C ASP A 51 0.81 -18.90 3.50
N ARG A 52 0.23 -20.08 3.71
CA ARG A 52 0.97 -21.32 3.93
C ARG A 52 0.67 -22.29 2.80
N TYR A 53 1.72 -22.91 2.27
CA TYR A 53 1.64 -23.97 1.28
C TYR A 53 2.39 -25.18 1.79
N VAL A 54 1.76 -26.35 1.77
CA VAL A 54 2.37 -27.61 2.19
C VAL A 54 2.35 -28.54 1.00
N ASN A 55 3.53 -28.91 0.50
CA ASN A 55 3.69 -29.68 -0.73
C ASN A 55 2.89 -29.08 -1.91
N GLY A 56 2.89 -27.75 -2.02
CA GLY A 56 2.16 -26.99 -3.04
C GLY A 56 0.66 -26.80 -2.77
N VAL A 57 0.09 -27.38 -1.73
CA VAL A 57 -1.32 -27.22 -1.38
C VAL A 57 -1.51 -26.01 -0.47
N ALA A 58 -2.24 -25.00 -0.96
CA ALA A 58 -2.57 -23.78 -0.23
C ALA A 58 -3.42 -24.07 1.01
N GLY A 59 -3.07 -23.46 2.14
CA GLY A 59 -3.80 -23.53 3.41
C GLY A 59 -3.68 -24.85 4.16
N ALA A 60 -3.09 -25.89 3.56
CA ALA A 60 -2.92 -27.20 4.20
C ALA A 60 -2.17 -27.06 5.54
N PRO A 61 -2.53 -27.87 6.56
CA PRO A 61 -1.83 -27.86 7.85
C PRO A 61 -0.42 -28.41 7.69
N GLU A 62 0.52 -27.97 8.53
CA GLU A 62 1.93 -28.39 8.48
C GLU A 62 2.08 -29.93 8.56
N GLU A 63 1.19 -30.61 9.27
CA GLU A 63 1.16 -32.08 9.40
C GLU A 63 0.79 -32.82 8.10
N ALA A 64 0.24 -32.11 7.12
CA ALA A 64 0.01 -32.66 5.78
C ALA A 64 1.31 -32.87 5.00
N TYR A 65 2.44 -32.38 5.50
CA TYR A 65 3.74 -32.55 4.87
C TYR A 65 4.10 -34.02 4.66
N ARG A 66 4.61 -34.32 3.47
CA ARG A 66 5.15 -35.62 3.09
C ARG A 66 6.50 -35.42 2.42
N ALA A 67 7.53 -36.05 2.94
CA ALA A 67 8.85 -36.05 2.32
C ALA A 67 8.88 -36.92 1.04
N PRO A 68 9.62 -36.52 0.00
CA PRO A 68 10.24 -35.19 -0.18
C PRO A 68 9.18 -34.14 -0.51
N GLY A 69 9.37 -32.92 -0.01
CA GLY A 69 8.46 -31.80 -0.25
C GLY A 69 8.89 -30.54 0.48
N ALA A 70 8.01 -29.54 0.58
CA ALA A 70 8.31 -28.30 1.28
C ALA A 70 7.09 -27.70 1.98
N ILE A 71 7.36 -27.00 3.08
CA ILE A 71 6.40 -26.09 3.72
C ILE A 71 6.89 -24.67 3.42
N VAL A 72 6.09 -23.90 2.69
CA VAL A 72 6.41 -22.52 2.29
C VAL A 72 5.47 -21.57 3.00
N TYR A 73 6.05 -20.52 3.59
CA TYR A 73 5.34 -19.42 4.19
C TYR A 73 5.62 -18.14 3.41
N GLU A 74 4.57 -17.52 2.90
CA GLU A 74 4.67 -16.26 2.18
C GLU A 74 4.26 -15.12 3.10
N PHE A 75 5.24 -14.30 3.47
CA PHE A 75 5.04 -13.13 4.32
C PHE A 75 5.02 -11.86 3.47
N LEU A 76 3.91 -11.13 3.50
CA LEU A 76 3.84 -9.78 2.95
C LEU A 76 4.10 -8.76 4.05
N ASN A 77 5.20 -8.02 3.91
CA ASN A 77 5.58 -7.00 4.88
C ASN A 77 4.93 -5.65 4.54
N TRP A 78 3.62 -5.56 4.79
CA TRP A 78 2.83 -4.32 4.65
C TRP A 78 3.44 -3.17 5.45
N THR A 79 3.87 -3.44 6.68
CA THR A 79 4.52 -2.45 7.56
C THR A 79 5.70 -1.77 6.88
N LEU A 80 6.59 -2.53 6.24
CA LEU A 80 7.77 -2.01 5.58
C LEU A 80 7.41 -1.11 4.37
N VAL A 81 6.54 -1.56 3.48
CA VAL A 81 6.18 -0.81 2.27
C VAL A 81 5.35 0.44 2.59
N ILE A 82 4.42 0.35 3.55
CA ILE A 82 3.56 1.45 3.96
C ILE A 82 4.38 2.52 4.68
N ASN A 83 5.26 2.15 5.61
CA ASN A 83 6.13 3.12 6.28
C ASN A 83 7.06 3.82 5.28
N ALA A 84 7.66 3.07 4.35
CA ALA A 84 8.46 3.67 3.28
C ALA A 84 7.65 4.65 2.41
N ALA A 85 6.39 4.32 2.10
CA ALA A 85 5.50 5.20 1.35
C ALA A 85 5.14 6.47 2.12
N LEU A 86 4.80 6.36 3.41
CA LEU A 86 4.51 7.49 4.28
C LEU A 86 5.71 8.43 4.42
N ASP A 87 6.91 7.87 4.60
CA ASP A 87 8.14 8.66 4.70
C ASP A 87 8.44 9.41 3.40
N GLU A 88 8.30 8.73 2.26
CA GLU A 88 8.52 9.36 0.95
C GLU A 88 7.49 10.47 0.67
N LEU A 89 6.22 10.24 1.02
CA LEU A 89 5.14 11.23 0.91
C LEU A 89 5.40 12.43 1.81
N ARG A 90 5.78 12.23 3.07
CA ARG A 90 6.13 13.31 4.01
C ARG A 90 7.32 14.11 3.52
N ARG A 91 8.37 13.43 3.04
CA ARG A 91 9.61 14.04 2.53
C ARG A 91 9.37 14.95 1.33
N ARG A 92 8.47 14.57 0.41
CA ARG A 92 8.14 15.35 -0.79
C ARG A 92 7.05 16.39 -0.58
N SER A 93 6.27 16.25 0.49
CA SER A 93 5.17 17.14 0.81
C SER A 93 5.65 18.54 1.23
N PRO A 94 4.92 19.60 0.85
CA PRO A 94 5.28 20.96 1.23
C PRO A 94 5.10 21.18 2.73
N ARG A 95 6.06 21.86 3.36
CA ARG A 95 6.03 22.18 4.80
C ARG A 95 5.87 23.68 5.01
N ARG A 96 4.71 24.06 5.58
CA ARG A 96 4.51 25.39 6.18
C ARG A 96 4.27 25.26 7.69
N SER A 97 3.28 24.46 8.08
CA SER A 97 2.94 24.18 9.49
C SER A 97 3.02 22.70 9.87
N GLY A 98 3.41 21.81 8.96
CA GLY A 98 3.39 20.35 9.18
C GLY A 98 2.02 19.69 8.92
N ARG A 99 0.90 20.42 9.11
CA ARG A 99 -0.47 19.90 8.97
C ARG A 99 -0.70 19.00 7.74
N TYR A 100 -0.15 19.36 6.58
CA TYR A 100 -0.29 18.52 5.39
C TYR A 100 0.50 17.21 5.51
N GLN A 101 1.77 17.27 5.90
CA GLN A 101 2.63 16.10 6.10
C GLN A 101 2.06 15.11 7.13
N ASP A 102 1.35 15.62 8.14
CA ASP A 102 0.81 14.81 9.23
C ASP A 102 -0.61 14.27 8.94
N SER A 103 -1.17 14.55 7.77
CA SER A 103 -2.56 14.20 7.42
C SER A 103 -2.68 13.07 6.40
N PHE A 104 -1.60 12.33 6.15
CA PHE A 104 -1.69 11.09 5.41
C PHE A 104 -2.38 10.01 6.26
N ILE A 105 -3.32 9.32 5.65
CA ILE A 105 -4.01 8.16 6.20
C ILE A 105 -3.77 6.97 5.30
N VAL A 106 -3.81 5.79 5.92
CA VAL A 106 -3.70 4.50 5.24
C VAL A 106 -5.04 3.82 5.36
N VAL A 107 -5.57 3.35 4.25
CA VAL A 107 -6.86 2.68 4.15
C VAL A 107 -6.61 1.28 3.62
N ALA A 108 -7.16 0.27 4.30
CA ALA A 108 -7.24 -1.10 3.82
C ALA A 108 -8.63 -1.63 4.15
N ASP A 109 -9.22 -2.45 3.27
CA ASP A 109 -10.57 -3.00 3.44
C ASP A 109 -11.64 -1.93 3.79
N GLN A 110 -11.55 -0.75 3.16
CA GLN A 110 -12.45 0.40 3.36
C GLN A 110 -12.39 1.07 4.75
N HIS A 111 -11.40 0.74 5.57
CA HIS A 111 -11.22 1.35 6.90
C HIS A 111 -9.84 1.99 7.04
N VAL A 112 -9.74 3.04 7.85
CA VAL A 112 -8.44 3.62 8.21
C VAL A 112 -7.72 2.64 9.13
N VAL A 113 -6.51 2.25 8.76
CA VAL A 113 -5.69 1.29 9.51
C VAL A 113 -4.45 2.00 10.05
N THR A 114 -4.08 1.65 11.27
CA THR A 114 -2.85 2.11 11.94
C THR A 114 -1.91 0.96 12.30
N ASP A 115 -2.44 -0.24 12.52
CA ASP A 115 -1.67 -1.48 12.62
C ASP A 115 -1.52 -2.14 11.25
N PHE A 116 -0.41 -1.84 10.59
CA PHE A 116 -0.11 -2.35 9.25
C PHE A 116 0.23 -3.85 9.21
N GLY A 117 0.64 -4.44 10.34
CA GLY A 117 0.90 -5.88 10.43
C GLY A 117 -0.38 -6.71 10.38
N SER A 118 -1.51 -6.10 10.75
CA SER A 118 -2.83 -6.74 10.68
C SER A 118 -3.42 -6.80 9.28
N ILE A 119 -2.82 -6.15 8.28
CA ILE A 119 -3.37 -6.07 6.93
C ILE A 119 -3.23 -7.44 6.24
N PRO A 120 -4.31 -8.01 5.69
CA PRO A 120 -4.25 -9.26 4.93
C PRO A 120 -3.31 -9.18 3.72
N ALA A 121 -2.70 -10.30 3.36
CA ALA A 121 -1.83 -10.45 2.19
C ALA A 121 -2.46 -9.89 0.90
N GLY A 122 -3.69 -10.33 0.59
CA GLY A 122 -4.41 -9.92 -0.62
C GLY A 122 -5.16 -8.58 -0.54
N ALA A 123 -4.95 -7.77 0.51
CA ALA A 123 -5.66 -6.51 0.65
C ALA A 123 -5.14 -5.43 -0.32
N GLU A 124 -6.04 -4.56 -0.78
CA GLU A 124 -5.65 -3.31 -1.45
C GLU A 124 -5.39 -2.23 -0.40
N VAL A 125 -4.19 -1.65 -0.43
CA VAL A 125 -3.81 -0.56 0.46
C VAL A 125 -3.80 0.76 -0.29
N VAL A 126 -4.54 1.74 0.25
CA VAL A 126 -4.63 3.10 -0.29
C VAL A 126 -4.02 4.08 0.70
N VAL A 127 -3.00 4.83 0.28
CA VAL A 127 -2.41 5.92 1.07
C VAL A 127 -2.80 7.25 0.44
N LEU A 128 -3.50 8.10 1.19
CA LEU A 128 -3.97 9.40 0.72
C LEU A 128 -3.91 10.47 1.80
N ASN A 129 -4.00 11.75 1.42
CA ASN A 129 -4.03 12.85 2.38
C ASN A 129 -5.45 13.37 2.61
N ALA A 130 -5.90 13.38 3.87
CA ALA A 130 -7.27 13.78 4.22
C ALA A 130 -7.54 15.29 4.13
N GLN A 131 -6.53 16.13 3.85
CA GLN A 131 -6.74 17.58 3.77
C GLN A 131 -7.52 17.99 2.50
N PRO A 132 -8.44 18.98 2.62
CA PRO A 132 -9.34 19.36 1.52
C PRO A 132 -8.62 20.02 0.34
N TYR A 133 -7.37 20.45 0.53
CA TYR A 133 -6.53 21.08 -0.50
C TYR A 133 -5.52 20.11 -1.12
N THR A 134 -5.58 18.81 -0.81
CA THR A 134 -4.60 17.82 -1.31
C THR A 134 -4.51 17.77 -2.83
N ARG A 135 -5.64 17.80 -3.54
CA ARG A 135 -5.67 17.83 -5.01
C ARG A 135 -4.94 19.05 -5.55
N LYS A 136 -5.13 20.21 -4.91
CA LYS A 136 -4.47 21.46 -5.30
C LYS A 136 -2.94 21.34 -5.14
N MET A 137 -2.47 20.68 -4.09
CA MET A 137 -1.05 20.44 -3.85
C MET A 137 -0.47 19.54 -4.95
N GLU A 138 -1.09 18.39 -5.21
CA GLU A 138 -0.59 17.46 -6.22
C GLU A 138 -0.56 18.06 -7.63
N THR A 139 -1.59 18.82 -8.01
CA THR A 139 -1.65 19.42 -9.36
C THR A 139 -0.88 20.73 -9.50
N GLY A 140 -0.19 21.20 -8.45
CA GLY A 140 0.55 22.48 -8.46
C GLY A 140 -0.33 23.73 -8.52
N GLY A 141 -1.58 23.65 -8.07
CA GLY A 141 -2.49 24.80 -8.01
C GLY A 141 -2.07 25.87 -6.98
N ASN A 142 -1.07 25.57 -6.15
CA ASN A 142 -0.40 26.46 -5.21
C ASN A 142 1.03 26.86 -5.65
N GLY A 143 1.39 26.62 -6.92
CA GLY A 143 2.74 26.82 -7.44
C GLY A 143 3.53 25.52 -7.54
N ARG A 144 4.86 25.60 -7.62
CA ARG A 144 5.74 24.41 -7.75
C ARG A 144 5.88 23.60 -6.45
N SER A 145 5.50 24.18 -5.31
CA SER A 145 5.66 23.54 -3.99
C SER A 145 4.66 22.38 -3.83
N GLY A 146 5.16 21.15 -3.71
CA GLY A 146 4.32 19.94 -3.58
C GLY A 146 3.76 19.39 -4.89
N LEU A 147 4.18 19.92 -6.04
CA LEU A 147 3.75 19.41 -7.35
C LEU A 147 4.16 17.94 -7.52
N ALA A 148 3.20 17.10 -7.92
CA ALA A 148 3.40 15.68 -8.23
C ALA A 148 4.04 14.85 -7.09
N HIS A 149 3.88 15.26 -5.83
CA HIS A 149 4.52 14.58 -4.71
C HIS A 149 3.99 13.16 -4.49
N VAL A 150 2.69 12.90 -4.73
CA VAL A 150 2.12 11.54 -4.69
C VAL A 150 2.65 10.71 -5.85
N GLU A 151 2.59 11.22 -7.07
CA GLU A 151 3.11 10.51 -8.25
C GLU A 151 4.60 10.16 -8.12
N LEU A 152 5.42 11.13 -7.71
CA LEU A 152 6.86 10.92 -7.53
C LEU A 152 7.17 9.97 -6.37
N SER A 153 6.36 9.98 -5.30
CA SER A 153 6.47 9.00 -4.22
C SER A 153 6.15 7.60 -4.75
N GLY A 154 5.05 7.45 -5.50
CA GLY A 154 4.65 6.19 -6.10
C GLY A 154 5.74 5.59 -6.99
N ARG A 155 6.40 6.41 -7.81
CA ARG A 155 7.56 5.99 -8.62
C ARG A 155 8.73 5.51 -7.77
N ALA A 156 9.04 6.18 -6.67
CA ALA A 156 10.13 5.80 -5.78
C ALA A 156 9.84 4.47 -5.05
N ILE A 157 8.62 4.29 -4.55
CA ILE A 157 8.19 3.04 -3.89
C ILE A 157 8.15 1.90 -4.91
N LYS A 158 7.58 2.13 -6.10
CA LYS A 158 7.57 1.14 -7.19
C LYS A 158 8.98 0.65 -7.52
N ARG A 159 9.96 1.55 -7.59
CA ARG A 159 11.36 1.18 -7.88
C ARG A 159 12.01 0.38 -6.74
N ARG A 160 11.67 0.69 -5.49
CA ARG A 160 12.24 0.03 -4.31
C ARG A 160 11.66 -1.36 -4.05
N PHE A 161 10.37 -1.53 -4.32
CA PHE A 161 9.60 -2.74 -3.98
C PHE A 161 9.08 -3.49 -5.21
N SER A 162 9.66 -3.24 -6.38
CA SER A 162 9.33 -3.97 -7.60
C SER A 162 9.56 -5.46 -7.40
N GLY A 163 8.58 -6.29 -7.78
CA GLY A 163 8.63 -7.75 -7.63
C GLY A 163 7.84 -8.28 -6.43
N ALA A 164 7.62 -7.47 -5.39
CA ALA A 164 6.77 -7.82 -4.24
C ALA A 164 5.46 -7.03 -4.21
N PHE A 165 5.46 -5.80 -4.75
CA PHE A 165 4.29 -4.94 -4.75
C PHE A 165 4.08 -4.24 -6.10
N THR A 166 2.81 -4.10 -6.47
CA THR A 166 2.36 -3.20 -7.52
C THR A 166 1.92 -1.88 -6.91
N VAL A 167 2.50 -0.76 -7.39
CA VAL A 167 2.19 0.59 -6.91
C VAL A 167 1.67 1.45 -8.06
N LYS A 168 0.51 2.08 -7.87
CA LYS A 168 -0.11 3.03 -8.80
C LYS A 168 -0.42 4.34 -8.10
N SER A 169 -0.29 5.46 -8.83
CA SER A 169 -0.73 6.77 -8.36
C SER A 169 -2.00 7.15 -9.10
N LEU A 170 -3.11 7.29 -8.36
CA LEU A 170 -4.44 7.51 -8.93
C LEU A 170 -5.13 8.69 -8.24
N PHE A 171 -6.15 9.24 -8.89
CA PHE A 171 -7.08 10.17 -8.26
C PHE A 171 -8.38 9.45 -7.93
N LEU A 172 -8.64 9.24 -6.65
CA LEU A 172 -9.76 8.43 -6.17
C LEU A 172 -10.90 9.30 -5.64
N THR A 173 -12.14 8.89 -5.91
CA THR A 173 -13.30 9.38 -5.14
C THR A 173 -13.41 8.53 -3.88
N VAL A 174 -13.50 9.18 -2.72
CA VAL A 174 -13.47 8.51 -1.42
C VAL A 174 -14.84 8.62 -0.77
N ALA A 175 -15.37 7.52 -0.24
CA ALA A 175 -16.65 7.51 0.47
C ALA A 175 -16.55 8.23 1.83
N SER A 176 -17.68 8.77 2.31
CA SER A 176 -17.74 9.49 3.59
C SER A 176 -17.59 8.60 4.82
N SER A 177 -17.72 7.27 4.65
CA SER A 177 -17.56 6.28 5.70
C SER A 177 -16.09 6.05 6.11
N ILE A 178 -15.12 6.47 5.29
CA ILE A 178 -13.71 6.13 5.50
C ILE A 178 -13.05 7.00 6.59
N ASP A 179 -13.21 8.32 6.53
CA ASP A 179 -12.65 9.26 7.52
C ASP A 179 -13.55 10.50 7.59
N PRO A 180 -13.82 11.09 8.78
CA PRO A 180 -14.70 12.26 8.92
C PRO A 180 -14.30 13.49 8.08
N ARG A 181 -13.05 13.57 7.63
CA ARG A 181 -12.51 14.67 6.82
C ARG A 181 -12.67 14.44 5.32
N VAL A 182 -13.07 13.25 4.88
CA VAL A 182 -13.24 12.89 3.46
C VAL A 182 -14.68 12.37 3.20
N PRO A 183 -15.24 12.58 2.00
CA PRO A 183 -14.75 13.45 0.95
C PRO A 183 -15.02 14.92 1.29
N TYR A 184 -14.09 15.79 0.92
CA TYR A 184 -14.31 17.21 0.97
C TYR A 184 -15.24 17.63 -0.17
N ILE A 185 -16.35 18.27 0.20
CA ILE A 185 -17.34 18.81 -0.73
C ILE A 185 -16.98 20.25 -1.11
N LEU A 186 -16.92 20.51 -2.42
CA LEU A 186 -16.56 21.81 -2.95
C LEU A 186 -17.62 22.87 -2.62
N LYS A 187 -17.17 24.03 -2.14
CA LYS A 187 -18.04 25.15 -1.72
C LYS A 187 -18.27 26.22 -2.80
N GLY A 188 -18.02 25.89 -4.07
CA GLY A 188 -18.25 26.82 -5.20
C GLY A 188 -17.31 28.03 -5.27
N GLN A 189 -16.14 28.00 -4.62
CA GLN A 189 -15.14 29.08 -4.75
C GLN A 189 -14.75 29.34 -6.21
N TYR A 190 -14.74 28.30 -7.05
CA TYR A 190 -14.48 28.41 -8.48
C TYR A 190 -15.53 29.27 -9.20
N ALA A 191 -16.83 29.00 -8.97
CA ALA A 191 -17.92 29.76 -9.56
C ALA A 191 -17.86 31.24 -9.12
N ARG A 192 -17.55 31.51 -7.85
CA ARG A 192 -17.35 32.85 -7.30
C ARG A 192 -16.18 33.58 -7.96
N GLN A 193 -15.01 32.95 -8.07
CA GLN A 193 -13.84 33.54 -8.73
C GLN A 193 -14.09 33.80 -10.22
N ARG A 194 -14.77 32.87 -10.91
CA ARG A 194 -15.16 33.05 -12.31
C ARG A 194 -16.15 34.19 -12.50
N ALA A 195 -17.14 34.33 -11.61
CA ALA A 195 -18.09 35.44 -11.65
C ALA A 195 -17.38 36.79 -11.42
N ALA A 196 -16.48 36.86 -10.43
CA ALA A 196 -15.66 38.04 -10.18
C ALA A 196 -14.75 38.39 -11.38
N TRP A 197 -14.17 37.38 -12.03
CA TRP A 197 -13.38 37.57 -13.26
C TRP A 197 -14.24 38.10 -14.42
N LEU A 198 -15.43 37.51 -14.64
CA LEU A 198 -16.36 37.96 -15.69
C LEU A 198 -16.80 39.41 -15.45
N ALA A 199 -17.01 39.81 -14.20
CA ALA A 199 -17.37 41.17 -13.82
C ALA A 199 -16.23 42.18 -14.01
N ASN A 200 -14.96 41.76 -13.98
CA ASN A 200 -13.79 42.65 -14.02
C ASN A 200 -12.71 42.18 -15.01
N ARG A 201 -13.08 41.87 -16.26
CA ARG A 201 -12.16 41.34 -17.29
C ARG A 201 -10.96 42.23 -17.60
N ALA A 202 -11.07 43.55 -17.41
CA ALA A 202 -9.95 44.48 -17.64
C ALA A 202 -8.87 44.39 -16.54
N ALA A 203 -9.25 44.00 -15.31
CA ALA A 203 -8.34 43.90 -14.17
C ALA A 203 -7.65 42.52 -14.08
N PHE A 204 -8.18 41.51 -14.77
CA PHE A 204 -7.66 40.15 -14.73
C PHE A 204 -7.27 39.67 -16.15
N GLY A 205 -6.02 39.21 -16.32
CA GLY A 205 -5.55 38.63 -17.59
C GLY A 205 -6.37 37.42 -18.08
N LYS A 206 -6.00 36.87 -19.25
CA LYS A 206 -6.71 35.72 -19.87
C LYS A 206 -6.88 34.58 -18.85
N PRO A 207 -8.09 34.00 -18.73
CA PRO A 207 -8.36 32.99 -17.73
C PRO A 207 -7.65 31.70 -18.15
N LYS A 208 -6.80 31.16 -17.26
CA LYS A 208 -6.20 29.81 -17.43
C LYS A 208 -7.15 28.70 -16.96
N PHE A 209 -8.47 28.90 -17.09
CA PHE A 209 -9.46 28.05 -16.45
C PHE A 209 -10.36 27.38 -17.48
N SER A 210 -10.17 26.07 -17.70
CA SER A 210 -11.19 25.22 -18.33
C SER A 210 -12.29 24.90 -17.30
N ARG A 211 -13.55 25.07 -17.68
CA ARG A 211 -14.70 24.71 -16.84
C ARG A 211 -14.81 23.18 -16.81
N ASP A 212 -14.65 22.59 -15.63
CA ASP A 212 -14.90 21.18 -15.37
C ASP A 212 -16.06 21.06 -14.37
N LYS A 213 -17.17 20.44 -14.79
CA LYS A 213 -18.37 20.25 -13.97
C LYS A 213 -18.07 19.46 -12.68
N ARG A 214 -17.03 18.60 -12.68
CA ARG A 214 -16.60 17.86 -11.49
C ARG A 214 -16.00 18.77 -10.40
N ARG A 215 -15.78 20.05 -10.72
CA ARG A 215 -15.22 21.07 -9.82
C ARG A 215 -16.28 22.09 -9.36
N ASP A 216 -17.55 21.84 -9.66
CA ASP A 216 -18.67 22.69 -9.24
C ASP A 216 -18.98 22.52 -7.75
N ALA A 217 -19.75 23.46 -7.20
CA ALA A 217 -20.19 23.38 -5.81
C ALA A 217 -21.02 22.10 -5.56
N GLY A 218 -20.90 21.53 -4.37
CA GLY A 218 -21.59 20.29 -4.00
C GLY A 218 -20.94 19.00 -4.51
N GLN A 219 -19.91 19.09 -5.37
CA GLN A 219 -19.19 17.93 -5.85
C GLN A 219 -18.05 17.53 -4.90
N PRO A 220 -17.81 16.23 -4.65
CA PRO A 220 -16.65 15.76 -3.91
C PRO A 220 -15.37 15.96 -4.74
N ILE A 221 -14.26 16.25 -4.06
CA ILE A 221 -12.95 16.21 -4.73
C ILE A 221 -12.49 14.77 -4.94
N THR A 222 -11.63 14.57 -5.93
CA THR A 222 -10.82 13.36 -6.01
C THR A 222 -9.47 13.56 -5.33
N TYR A 223 -9.05 12.53 -4.60
CA TYR A 223 -7.87 12.50 -3.76
C TYR A 223 -6.72 11.85 -4.52
N PRO A 224 -5.54 12.52 -4.64
CA PRO A 224 -4.35 11.85 -5.11
C PRO A 224 -3.95 10.81 -4.07
N ALA A 225 -3.78 9.58 -4.53
CA ALA A 225 -3.52 8.43 -3.67
C ALA A 225 -2.48 7.51 -4.28
N LEU A 226 -1.72 6.83 -3.42
CA LEU A 226 -0.98 5.63 -3.77
C LEU A 226 -1.88 4.43 -3.53
N VAL A 227 -2.04 3.59 -4.54
CA VAL A 227 -2.70 2.30 -4.45
C VAL A 227 -1.62 1.23 -4.55
N ILE A 228 -1.51 0.41 -3.51
CA ILE A 228 -0.48 -0.61 -3.33
C ILE A 228 -1.19 -1.95 -3.19
N ASN A 229 -0.79 -2.91 -4.01
CA ASN A 229 -1.25 -4.30 -3.97
C ASN A 229 -0.03 -5.22 -3.91
N ALA A 230 -0.15 -6.38 -3.30
CA ALA A 230 0.83 -7.46 -3.47
C ALA A 230 0.94 -7.82 -4.96
N ALA A 231 2.16 -8.15 -5.42
CA ALA A 231 2.45 -8.50 -6.81
C ALA A 231 2.15 -9.97 -7.13
#